data_AF-R5IY24-F1
#
_entry.id   AF-R5IY24-F1
#
_cell.length_a   1.000
_cell.length_b   1.000
_cell.length_c   1.000
_cell.angle_alpha   90.00
_cell.angle_beta   90.00
_cell.angle_gamma   90.00
#
_symmetry.space_group_name_H-M   'P 1'
#
loop_
_entity.id
_entity.type
_entity.pdbx_description
1 polymer ?
#
loop_
_entity_poly.entity_id
_entity_poly.type
_entity_poly.pdbx_seq_one_letter_code
_entity_poly.pdbx_strand_id
1 'polypeptide(L)'
;MRKNSKGFTLIELLAVIVILAIIALITTPIILNVIEQSRRNAAVDKAWGTIDAVRVAYSQAQVDSDPVGIPFTVNFPKGSSKGTQNTDWGTVTATGGGYGKGYINNQAVSASGEMPQGGYVTIQADGNIIAYKLKFGQYYCTTMKEETDTFDPNSMFCSRTESDVELDSADDAANFVGGTYEGQN
;
A
#
# COMPACT_ATOMS: atom_id res chain seq x y z
N MET A 1 57.35 35.97 -7.04
CA MET A 1 55.90 36.26 -6.91
C MET A 1 55.46 35.91 -5.50
N ARG A 2 55.09 36.88 -4.65
CA ARG A 2 54.58 36.61 -3.30
C ARG A 2 53.07 36.35 -3.38
N LYS A 3 52.64 35.12 -3.09
CA LYS A 3 51.21 34.78 -2.94
C LYS A 3 50.71 35.39 -1.63
N ASN A 4 49.74 36.29 -1.75
CA ASN A 4 49.07 36.94 -0.63
C ASN A 4 47.94 35.99 -0.17
N SER A 5 48.24 35.06 0.72
CA SER A 5 47.24 34.16 1.32
C SER A 5 46.57 34.86 2.49
N LYS A 6 45.48 35.58 2.22
CA LYS A 6 44.55 36.01 3.29
C LYS A 6 43.87 34.75 3.83
N GLY A 7 44.12 34.43 5.10
CA GLY A 7 43.44 33.35 5.79
C GLY A 7 42.03 33.78 6.22
N PHE A 8 41.08 32.84 6.21
CA PHE A 8 39.76 33.05 6.79
C PHE A 8 39.88 33.36 8.28
N THR A 9 39.10 34.32 8.75
CA THR A 9 39.03 34.64 10.17
C THR A 9 38.03 33.71 10.86
N LEU A 10 38.28 33.35 12.12
CA LEU A 10 37.38 32.47 12.88
C LEU A 10 35.97 33.06 13.03
N ILE A 11 35.85 34.40 13.08
CA ILE A 11 34.56 35.08 13.21
C ILE A 11 33.69 34.95 11.95
N GLU A 12 34.30 34.95 10.76
CA GLU A 12 33.57 34.72 9.50
C GLU A 12 32.98 33.32 9.46
N LEU A 13 33.75 32.30 9.88
CA LEU A 13 33.24 30.94 9.97
C LEU A 13 32.17 30.79 11.07
N LEU A 14 32.35 31.48 12.20
CA LEU A 14 31.40 31.44 13.31
C LEU A 14 30.04 32.04 12.92
N ALA A 15 30.03 33.18 12.23
CA ALA A 15 28.79 33.79 11.78
C ALA A 15 27.97 32.85 10.87
N VAL A 16 28.65 32.12 9.98
CA VAL A 16 27.99 31.20 9.04
C VAL A 16 27.34 30.02 9.76
N ILE A 17 28.05 29.36 10.69
CA ILE A 17 27.49 28.21 11.41
C ILE A 17 26.30 28.60 12.29
N VAL A 18 26.31 29.82 12.86
CA VAL A 18 25.19 30.33 13.66
C VAL A 18 23.95 30.51 12.79
N ILE A 19 24.10 31.11 11.60
CA ILE A 19 22.98 31.29 10.66
C ILE A 19 22.44 29.92 10.21
N LEU A 20 23.33 28.98 9.85
CA LEU A 20 22.92 27.64 9.44
C LEU A 20 22.20 26.89 10.56
N ALA A 21 22.62 27.05 11.82
CA ALA A 21 21.97 26.43 12.96
C ALA A 21 20.54 26.96 13.17
N ILE A 22 20.32 28.28 13.04
CA ILE A 22 18.99 28.90 13.19
C ILE A 22 18.05 28.40 12.08
N ILE A 23 18.52 28.35 10.83
CA ILE A 23 17.72 27.84 9.71
C ILE A 23 17.39 26.36 9.95
N ALA A 24 18.39 25.54 10.29
CA ALA A 24 18.22 24.11 10.54
C ALA A 24 17.16 23.83 11.61
N LEU A 25 17.16 24.62 12.69
CA LEU A 25 16.20 24.49 13.80
C LEU A 25 14.75 24.64 13.34
N ILE A 26 14.44 25.64 12.51
CA ILE A 26 13.09 25.88 12.00
C ILE A 26 12.72 24.86 10.92
N THR A 27 13.67 24.48 10.06
CA THR A 27 13.39 23.59 8.91
C THR A 27 13.18 22.14 9.29
N THR A 28 13.77 21.66 10.39
CA THR A 28 13.72 20.24 10.78
C THR A 28 12.29 19.69 10.89
N PRO A 29 11.35 20.29 11.65
CA PRO A 29 9.98 19.75 11.74
C PRO A 29 9.23 19.77 10.39
N ILE A 30 9.48 20.78 9.55
CA ILE A 30 8.86 20.89 8.22
C ILE A 30 9.33 19.74 7.33
N ILE A 31 10.64 19.48 7.30
CA ILE A 31 11.23 18.41 6.50
C ILE A 31 10.69 17.05 6.95
N LEU A 32 10.54 16.82 8.26
CA LEU A 32 9.97 15.57 8.78
C LEU A 32 8.52 15.35 8.30
N ASN A 33 7.69 16.39 8.33
CA ASN A 33 6.31 16.30 7.83
C ASN A 33 6.26 16.01 6.32
N VAL A 34 7.09 16.69 5.52
CA VAL A 34 7.19 16.46 4.07
C VAL A 34 7.63 15.03 3.76
N ILE A 35 8.60 14.49 4.51
CA ILE A 35 9.03 13.11 4.38
C ILE A 35 7.90 12.14 4.71
N GLU A 36 7.16 12.40 5.79
CA GLU A 36 6.04 11.53 6.19
C GLU A 36 4.94 11.51 5.12
N GLN A 37 4.58 12.68 4.57
CA GLN A 37 3.60 12.76 3.50
C GLN A 37 4.09 12.09 2.22
N SER A 38 5.37 12.27 1.86
CA SER A 38 5.97 11.61 0.70
C SER A 38 5.95 10.08 0.85
N ARG A 39 6.19 9.57 2.06
CA ARG A 39 6.13 8.13 2.34
C ARG A 39 4.69 7.60 2.31
N ARG A 40 3.71 8.34 2.82
CA ARG A 40 2.28 8.01 2.69
C ARG A 40 1.86 7.95 1.22
N ASN A 41 2.17 8.99 0.44
CA ASN A 41 1.82 9.05 -0.97
C ASN A 41 2.46 7.90 -1.75
N ALA A 42 3.72 7.57 -1.47
CA ALA A 42 4.37 6.41 -2.07
C ALA A 42 3.68 5.08 -1.70
N ALA A 43 3.07 4.96 -0.52
CA ALA A 43 2.27 3.78 -0.16
C ALA A 43 0.94 3.76 -0.92
N VAL A 44 0.29 4.91 -1.10
CA VAL A 44 -0.91 5.07 -1.94
C VAL A 44 -0.64 4.62 -3.38
N ASP A 45 0.43 5.12 -3.99
CA ASP A 45 0.80 4.76 -5.37
C ASP A 45 1.08 3.26 -5.54
N LYS A 46 1.73 2.64 -4.54
CA LYS A 46 1.96 1.19 -4.51
C LYS A 46 0.66 0.39 -4.37
N ALA A 47 -0.28 0.87 -3.57
CA ALA A 47 -1.58 0.24 -3.41
C ALA A 47 -2.37 0.24 -4.72
N TRP A 48 -2.39 1.37 -5.44
CA TRP A 48 -2.99 1.43 -6.78
C TRP A 48 -2.29 0.50 -7.78
N GLY A 49 -0.96 0.49 -7.81
CA GLY A 49 -0.21 -0.43 -8.66
C GLY A 49 -0.51 -1.90 -8.35
N THR A 50 -0.85 -2.23 -7.11
CA THR A 50 -1.26 -3.58 -6.70
C THR A 50 -2.66 -3.91 -7.22
N ILE A 51 -3.62 -2.99 -7.10
CA ILE A 51 -4.97 -3.13 -7.67
C ILE A 51 -4.89 -3.35 -9.18
N ASP A 52 -4.09 -2.56 -9.88
CA ASP A 52 -3.90 -2.70 -11.33
C ASP A 52 -3.29 -4.04 -11.70
N ALA A 53 -2.29 -4.52 -10.94
CA ALA A 53 -1.71 -5.83 -11.15
C ALA A 53 -2.72 -6.96 -10.95
N VAL A 54 -3.57 -6.87 -9.92
CA VAL A 54 -4.67 -7.82 -9.69
C VAL A 54 -5.68 -7.78 -10.83
N ARG A 55 -6.06 -6.59 -11.31
CA ARG A 55 -6.97 -6.41 -12.46
C ARG A 55 -6.40 -7.05 -13.72
N VAL A 56 -5.13 -6.83 -14.01
CA VAL A 56 -4.44 -7.40 -15.17
C VAL A 56 -4.31 -8.93 -15.04
N ALA A 57 -4.00 -9.44 -13.85
CA ALA A 57 -3.95 -10.88 -13.61
C ALA A 57 -5.33 -11.54 -13.74
N TYR A 58 -6.38 -10.89 -13.24
CA TYR A 58 -7.76 -11.36 -13.36
C TYR A 58 -8.20 -11.40 -14.82
N SER A 59 -7.90 -10.33 -15.58
CA SER A 59 -8.22 -10.25 -17.02
C SER A 59 -7.53 -11.36 -17.82
N GLN A 60 -6.29 -11.72 -17.48
CA GLN A 60 -5.60 -12.86 -18.08
C GLN A 60 -6.28 -14.19 -17.73
N ALA A 61 -6.67 -14.38 -16.46
CA ALA A 61 -7.37 -15.58 -16.01
C ALA A 61 -8.74 -15.77 -16.67
N GLN A 62 -9.40 -14.70 -17.14
CA GLN A 62 -10.66 -14.81 -17.90
C GLN A 62 -10.49 -15.38 -19.32
N VAL A 63 -9.28 -15.31 -19.88
CA VAL A 63 -8.98 -15.81 -21.24
C VAL A 63 -8.47 -17.25 -21.20
N ASP A 64 -8.11 -17.76 -20.02
CA ASP A 64 -7.68 -19.14 -19.82
C ASP A 64 -8.85 -20.13 -19.92
N SER A 65 -8.53 -21.41 -20.03
CA SER A 65 -9.51 -22.50 -20.21
C SER A 65 -10.44 -22.73 -19.00
N ASP A 66 -10.11 -22.12 -17.84
CA ASP A 66 -10.88 -22.19 -16.60
C ASP A 66 -11.01 -20.76 -16.00
N PRO A 67 -12.03 -19.99 -16.42
CA PRO A 67 -12.19 -18.60 -16.01
C PRO A 67 -12.61 -18.48 -14.55
N VAL A 68 -12.09 -17.47 -13.86
CA VAL A 68 -12.35 -17.23 -12.44
C VAL A 68 -13.63 -16.42 -12.25
N GLY A 69 -14.62 -16.97 -11.55
CA GLY A 69 -15.86 -16.26 -11.21
C GLY A 69 -15.65 -15.11 -10.22
N ILE A 70 -16.65 -14.23 -10.09
CA ILE A 70 -16.73 -13.20 -9.04
C ILE A 70 -17.84 -13.56 -8.03
N PRO A 71 -17.70 -13.22 -6.74
CA PRO A 71 -16.57 -12.51 -6.15
C PRO A 71 -15.31 -13.38 -6.03
N PHE A 72 -14.14 -12.73 -6.07
CA PHE A 72 -12.85 -13.40 -5.94
C PHE A 72 -11.85 -12.55 -5.15
N THR A 73 -11.11 -13.18 -4.23
CA THR A 73 -10.16 -12.49 -3.35
C THR A 73 -8.74 -12.97 -3.58
N VAL A 74 -7.85 -12.01 -3.86
CA VAL A 74 -6.40 -12.19 -3.84
C VAL A 74 -5.89 -11.91 -2.44
N ASN A 75 -5.32 -12.92 -1.78
CA ASN A 75 -4.62 -12.75 -0.51
C ASN A 75 -3.13 -12.44 -0.71
N PHE A 76 -2.64 -11.43 -0.01
CA PHE A 76 -1.23 -11.10 0.13
C PHE A 76 -0.77 -11.46 1.54
N PRO A 77 -0.03 -12.58 1.72
CA PRO A 77 0.30 -13.07 3.04
C PRO A 77 1.26 -12.15 3.79
N LYS A 78 1.06 -12.05 5.11
CA LYS A 78 1.93 -11.33 6.03
C LYS A 78 3.24 -12.10 6.21
N GLY A 79 4.36 -11.54 5.74
CA GLY A 79 5.68 -12.16 5.84
C GLY A 79 6.12 -12.96 4.61
N SER A 80 7.37 -13.41 4.61
CA SER A 80 7.96 -14.22 3.54
C SER A 80 7.64 -15.71 3.73
N SER A 81 6.38 -16.10 3.59
CA SER A 81 6.01 -17.52 3.65
C SER A 81 6.26 -18.16 2.28
N LYS A 82 7.25 -19.06 2.21
CA LYS A 82 7.37 -20.03 1.11
C LYS A 82 6.39 -21.17 1.39
N GLY A 83 5.44 -21.42 0.49
CA GLY A 83 4.55 -22.58 0.60
C GLY A 83 3.08 -22.29 0.29
N THR A 84 2.34 -23.38 0.08
CA THR A 84 0.89 -23.38 -0.11
C THR A 84 0.18 -22.99 1.18
N GLN A 85 -0.53 -21.86 1.19
CA GLN A 85 -1.39 -21.45 2.29
C GLN A 85 -2.85 -21.72 1.90
N ASN A 86 -3.53 -22.57 2.66
CA ASN A 86 -4.98 -22.62 2.61
C ASN A 86 -5.50 -21.46 3.44
N THR A 87 -6.17 -20.51 2.81
CA THR A 87 -7.05 -19.57 3.51
C THR A 87 -8.48 -20.07 3.41
N ASP A 88 -9.37 -19.55 4.26
CA ASP A 88 -10.82 -19.81 4.19
C ASP A 88 -11.45 -19.39 2.83
N TRP A 89 -10.65 -18.75 1.97
CA TRP A 89 -11.02 -18.13 0.69
C TRP A 89 -10.34 -18.79 -0.51
N GLY A 90 -9.58 -19.88 -0.30
CA GLY A 90 -8.93 -20.67 -1.35
C GLY A 90 -7.46 -21.00 -1.09
N THR A 91 -6.92 -21.94 -1.87
CA THR A 91 -5.52 -22.38 -1.79
C THR A 91 -4.58 -21.40 -2.50
N VAL A 92 -3.69 -20.75 -1.75
CA VAL A 92 -2.66 -19.81 -2.23
C VAL A 92 -1.33 -20.55 -2.37
N THR A 93 -0.87 -20.88 -3.58
CA THR A 93 0.44 -21.55 -3.79
C THR A 93 1.57 -20.55 -3.94
N ALA A 94 2.25 -20.15 -2.86
CA ALA A 94 3.41 -19.25 -2.95
C ALA A 94 4.66 -19.98 -3.47
N THR A 95 4.99 -19.82 -4.76
CA THR A 95 6.23 -20.35 -5.36
C THR A 95 7.26 -19.22 -5.55
N GLY A 96 8.25 -19.17 -4.67
CA GLY A 96 9.40 -18.25 -4.72
C GLY A 96 9.43 -17.27 -3.55
N GLY A 97 10.55 -17.25 -2.81
CA GLY A 97 10.73 -16.43 -1.62
C GLY A 97 10.79 -14.93 -1.94
N GLY A 98 9.76 -14.22 -1.50
CA GLY A 98 9.60 -12.78 -1.48
C GLY A 98 8.25 -12.49 -0.82
N TYR A 99 8.07 -11.33 -0.19
CA TYR A 99 6.77 -10.94 0.36
C TYR A 99 5.68 -10.96 -0.74
N GLY A 100 4.43 -11.22 -0.37
CA GLY A 100 3.31 -10.58 -1.07
C GLY A 100 2.99 -11.02 -2.49
N LYS A 101 3.18 -12.28 -2.86
CA LYS A 101 2.61 -12.76 -4.13
C LYS A 101 1.19 -13.25 -3.90
N GLY A 102 0.23 -12.50 -4.41
CA GLY A 102 -1.13 -12.97 -4.63
C GLY A 102 -1.18 -13.92 -5.83
N TYR A 103 -2.17 -14.80 -5.89
CA TYR A 103 -2.34 -15.75 -6.98
C TYR A 103 -3.76 -15.72 -7.53
N ILE A 104 -3.90 -15.91 -8.83
CA ILE A 104 -5.17 -16.12 -9.53
C ILE A 104 -4.97 -17.34 -10.42
N ASN A 105 -5.78 -18.39 -10.25
CA ASN A 105 -5.64 -19.64 -10.99
C ASN A 105 -4.19 -20.19 -11.03
N ASN A 106 -3.52 -20.20 -9.87
CA ASN A 106 -2.12 -20.62 -9.70
C ASN A 106 -1.07 -19.78 -10.50
N GLN A 107 -1.49 -18.69 -11.14
CA GLN A 107 -0.62 -17.66 -11.73
C GLN A 107 -0.33 -16.58 -10.69
N ALA A 108 0.94 -16.20 -10.55
CA ALA A 108 1.32 -15.14 -9.62
C ALA A 108 0.88 -13.78 -10.16
N VAL A 109 0.22 -12.98 -9.32
CA VAL A 109 0.01 -11.56 -9.57
C VAL A 109 1.38 -10.89 -9.57
N SER A 110 1.72 -10.24 -10.67
CA SER A 110 2.99 -9.56 -10.87
C SER A 110 2.73 -8.08 -11.16
N ALA A 111 3.40 -7.20 -10.41
CA ALA A 111 3.35 -5.76 -10.52
C ALA A 111 4.78 -5.28 -10.79
N SER A 112 4.92 -4.18 -11.52
CA SER A 112 6.22 -3.54 -11.73
C SER A 112 6.78 -2.88 -10.45
N GLY A 113 5.99 -2.80 -9.38
CA GLY A 113 6.32 -2.15 -8.12
C GLY A 113 6.58 -3.12 -6.96
N GLU A 114 6.73 -2.55 -5.77
CA GLU A 114 6.79 -3.33 -4.53
C GLU A 114 5.42 -3.96 -4.26
N MET A 115 5.38 -5.28 -4.07
CA MET A 115 4.19 -5.99 -3.64
C MET A 115 3.86 -5.73 -2.17
N PRO A 116 2.57 -5.76 -1.78
CA PRO A 116 2.17 -5.56 -0.39
C PRO A 116 2.70 -6.69 0.51
N GLN A 117 3.08 -6.34 1.74
CA GLN A 117 3.61 -7.24 2.76
C GLN A 117 2.50 -7.88 3.62
N GLY A 118 1.26 -7.83 3.16
CA GLY A 118 0.05 -8.18 3.89
C GLY A 118 -1.19 -7.56 3.25
N GLY A 119 -2.36 -8.16 3.48
CA GLY A 119 -3.66 -7.61 3.06
C GLY A 119 -4.33 -8.41 1.95
N TYR A 120 -5.42 -7.87 1.42
CA TYR A 120 -6.26 -8.55 0.44
C TYR A 120 -6.73 -7.56 -0.63
N VAL A 121 -6.97 -8.08 -1.83
CA VAL A 121 -7.71 -7.37 -2.88
C VAL A 121 -8.86 -8.25 -3.34
N THR A 122 -10.08 -7.77 -3.21
CA THR A 122 -11.28 -8.49 -3.63
C THR A 122 -11.89 -7.83 -4.86
N ILE A 123 -12.21 -8.63 -5.86
CA ILE A 123 -13.10 -8.26 -6.96
C ILE A 123 -14.49 -8.74 -6.55
N GLN A 124 -15.40 -7.80 -6.39
CA GLN A 124 -16.76 -8.05 -5.95
C GLN A 124 -17.66 -8.56 -7.08
N ALA A 125 -18.86 -9.04 -6.71
CA ALA A 125 -19.89 -9.50 -7.65
C ALA A 125 -20.41 -8.40 -8.59
N ASP A 126 -20.31 -7.13 -8.19
CA ASP A 126 -20.67 -5.95 -8.99
C ASP A 126 -19.52 -5.46 -9.92
N GLY A 127 -18.35 -6.10 -9.85
CA GLY A 127 -17.16 -5.74 -10.61
C GLY A 127 -16.27 -4.67 -9.96
N ASN A 128 -16.64 -4.14 -8.79
CA ASN A 128 -15.79 -3.22 -8.03
C ASN A 128 -14.59 -3.94 -7.42
N ILE A 129 -13.46 -3.25 -7.34
CA ILE A 129 -12.23 -3.78 -6.73
C ILE A 129 -11.98 -3.07 -5.40
N ILE A 130 -11.98 -3.83 -4.31
CA ILE A 130 -11.64 -3.34 -2.97
C ILE A 130 -10.26 -3.82 -2.59
N ALA A 131 -9.42 -2.91 -2.10
CA ALA A 131 -8.21 -3.25 -1.37
C ALA A 131 -8.46 -3.10 0.14
N TYR A 132 -8.05 -4.10 0.91
CA TYR A 132 -8.19 -4.13 2.37
C TYR A 132 -6.86 -4.44 3.05
N LYS A 133 -6.46 -3.59 3.99
CA LYS A 133 -5.24 -3.73 4.81
C LYS A 133 -3.95 -3.99 4.02
N LEU A 134 -3.81 -3.41 2.82
CA LEU A 134 -2.60 -3.58 2.01
C LEU A 134 -1.40 -2.94 2.71
N LYS A 135 -0.42 -3.74 3.09
CA LYS A 135 0.71 -3.28 3.89
C LYS A 135 1.91 -2.88 3.02
N PHE A 136 2.38 -1.64 3.15
CA PHE A 136 3.62 -1.17 2.55
C PHE A 136 4.53 -0.55 3.61
N GLY A 137 5.53 -1.30 4.07
CA GLY A 137 6.38 -0.90 5.18
C GLY A 137 5.57 -0.69 6.46
N GLN A 138 5.46 0.56 6.91
CA GLN A 138 4.72 0.95 8.12
C GLN A 138 3.29 1.42 7.85
N TYR A 139 2.86 1.47 6.58
CA TYR A 139 1.54 1.94 6.19
C TYR A 139 0.64 0.77 5.81
N TYR A 140 -0.64 0.91 6.14
CA TYR A 140 -1.73 0.05 5.76
C TYR A 140 -2.69 0.86 4.92
N CYS A 141 -3.06 0.35 3.74
CA CYS A 141 -3.85 1.04 2.76
C CYS A 141 -5.17 0.31 2.48
N THR A 142 -6.24 1.08 2.26
CA THR A 142 -7.59 0.60 1.97
C THR A 142 -8.30 1.54 1.00
N THR A 143 -9.18 1.00 0.16
CA THR A 143 -10.09 1.80 -0.70
C THR A 143 -11.39 2.18 0.01
N MET A 144 -11.46 1.93 1.32
CA MET A 144 -12.61 2.27 2.16
C MET A 144 -12.39 3.63 2.80
N LYS A 145 -13.44 4.44 2.88
CA LYS A 145 -13.39 5.79 3.40
C LYS A 145 -13.49 5.78 4.93
N GLU A 146 -12.64 6.57 5.58
CA GLU A 146 -12.66 6.81 7.03
C GLU A 146 -14.07 7.27 7.50
N GLU A 147 -14.48 6.85 8.70
CA GLU A 147 -15.72 7.23 9.42
C GLU A 147 -17.08 6.86 8.81
N THR A 148 -17.13 6.33 7.59
CA THR A 148 -18.42 6.11 6.90
C THR A 148 -18.65 4.68 6.44
N ASP A 149 -17.66 3.79 6.60
CA ASP A 149 -17.65 2.43 6.02
C ASP A 149 -18.04 2.40 4.54
N THR A 150 -17.95 3.56 3.86
CA THR A 150 -18.31 3.67 2.45
C THR A 150 -17.12 3.30 1.60
N PHE A 151 -17.35 2.42 0.64
CA PHE A 151 -16.40 2.14 -0.42
C PHE A 151 -16.35 3.33 -1.38
N ASP A 152 -15.15 3.87 -1.62
CA ASP A 152 -14.91 4.81 -2.70
C ASP A 152 -13.81 4.25 -3.61
N PRO A 153 -14.17 3.68 -4.79
CA PRO A 153 -13.24 3.07 -5.72
C PRO A 153 -12.18 4.04 -6.26
N ASN A 154 -12.37 5.34 -6.08
CA ASN A 154 -11.48 6.39 -6.56
C ASN A 154 -10.63 6.99 -5.45
N SER A 155 -10.78 6.53 -4.20
CA SER A 155 -10.01 6.99 -3.06
C SER A 155 -9.14 5.88 -2.50
N MET A 156 -7.96 6.25 -1.99
CA MET A 156 -7.07 5.34 -1.28
C MET A 156 -6.65 6.02 0.01
N PHE A 157 -7.04 5.41 1.12
CA PHE A 157 -6.66 5.84 2.45
C PHE A 157 -5.49 4.98 2.96
N CYS A 158 -4.46 5.61 3.53
CA CYS A 158 -3.33 4.89 4.12
C CYS A 158 -2.99 5.44 5.52
N SER A 159 -3.05 4.58 6.54
CA SER A 159 -2.66 4.92 7.91
C SER A 159 -1.46 4.10 8.40
N ARG A 160 -0.80 4.56 9.46
CA ARG A 160 0.26 3.81 10.16
C ARG A 160 -0.30 2.81 11.16
N THR A 161 -1.56 2.97 11.56
CA THR A 161 -2.22 2.09 12.51
C THR A 161 -3.10 1.11 11.72
N GLU A 162 -2.97 -0.17 12.02
CA GLU A 162 -3.75 -1.22 11.35
C GLU A 162 -5.25 -1.11 11.70
N SER A 163 -5.58 -0.61 12.90
CA SER A 163 -6.96 -0.37 13.33
C SER A 163 -7.65 0.79 12.62
N ASP A 164 -6.89 1.76 12.11
CA ASP A 164 -7.47 2.91 11.39
C ASP A 164 -7.94 2.51 9.98
N VAL A 165 -7.58 1.30 9.54
CA VAL A 165 -8.05 0.70 8.29
C VAL A 165 -8.86 -0.59 8.55
N GLU A 166 -9.33 -0.77 9.79
CA GLU A 166 -10.31 -1.80 10.13
C GLU A 166 -11.71 -1.31 9.80
N LEU A 167 -12.55 -2.25 9.36
CA LEU A 167 -13.99 -2.04 9.24
C LEU A 167 -14.61 -2.11 10.63
N ASP A 168 -15.47 -1.14 10.96
CA ASP A 168 -16.02 -0.99 12.32
C ASP A 168 -17.05 -2.10 12.64
N SER A 169 -17.53 -2.84 11.65
CA SER A 169 -18.47 -3.94 11.84
C SER A 169 -18.06 -5.27 11.17
N ALA A 170 -18.46 -6.38 11.82
CA ALA A 170 -18.28 -7.73 11.29
C ALA A 170 -19.13 -8.00 10.03
N ASP A 171 -20.22 -7.24 9.83
CA ASP A 171 -21.08 -7.33 8.65
C ASP A 171 -20.40 -6.69 7.42
N ASP A 172 -19.63 -5.61 7.61
CA ASP A 172 -18.84 -4.99 6.54
C ASP A 172 -17.66 -5.88 6.12
N ALA A 173 -17.07 -6.60 7.09
CA ALA A 173 -16.06 -7.61 6.82
C ALA A 173 -16.65 -8.81 6.04
N ALA A 174 -17.91 -9.20 6.28
CA ALA A 174 -18.59 -10.26 5.54
C ALA A 174 -18.96 -9.85 4.10
N ASN A 175 -19.30 -8.57 3.88
CA ASN A 175 -19.50 -7.99 2.55
C ASN A 175 -18.20 -7.97 1.73
N PHE A 176 -17.05 -7.83 2.37
CA PHE A 176 -15.74 -7.98 1.71
C PHE A 176 -15.46 -9.40 1.21
N VAL A 177 -16.20 -10.41 1.70
CA VAL A 177 -15.95 -11.82 1.39
C VAL A 177 -17.10 -12.64 0.83
N GLY A 178 -18.09 -11.96 0.27
CA GLY A 178 -19.16 -12.61 -0.50
C GLY A 178 -20.57 -12.11 -0.21
N GLY A 179 -20.72 -11.12 0.68
CA GLY A 179 -22.00 -10.41 0.84
C GLY A 179 -22.22 -9.39 -0.28
N THR A 180 -23.41 -9.40 -0.87
CA THR A 180 -23.89 -8.37 -1.79
C THR A 180 -23.92 -7.02 -1.06
N TYR A 181 -23.18 -6.03 -1.54
CA TYR A 181 -23.39 -4.64 -1.13
C TYR A 181 -24.79 -4.22 -1.61
N GLU A 182 -25.78 -4.29 -0.72
CA GLU A 182 -27.04 -3.59 -0.92
C GLU A 182 -26.75 -2.09 -0.83
N GLY A 183 -26.58 -1.47 -2.00
CA GLY A 183 -26.52 -0.03 -2.13
C GLY A 183 -27.76 0.60 -1.48
N GLN A 184 -27.55 1.33 -0.39
CA GLN A 184 -28.56 2.25 0.14
C GLN A 184 -28.65 3.43 -0.83
N ASN A 185 -29.83 3.57 -1.44
CA ASN A 185 -30.24 4.71 -2.28
C ASN A 185 -30.11 6.06 -1.57
#